data_AF-A0A954EG42-F1
#
_entry.id   AF-A0A954EG42-F1
#
_cell.length_a   1.000
_cell.length_b   1.000
_cell.length_c   1.000
_cell.angle_alpha   90.00
_cell.angle_beta   90.00
_cell.angle_gamma   90.00
#
_symmetry.space_group_name_H-M   'P 1'
#
loop_
_entity.id
_entity.type
_entity.pdbx_description
1 polymer ?
#
loop_
_entity_poly.entity_id
_entity_poly.type
_entity_poly.pdbx_seq_one_letter_code
_entity_poly.pdbx_strand_id
1 'polypeptide(L)'
;MWPFTKAKRHLRYDSISGWIAGENVPLDFIHHPDLAERDKYLTQYGELRRHLFDKHIKTLSNAEQELFKLGRHPSQSHEFAAAAKSYTEKLRIHLQQLDCHVIDVCVGFYHCDRIVLSVDLADSDADKLQSLPWLFAGFEIKYALKNLLDE
;
A
#
# COMPACT_ATOMS: atom_id res chain seq x y z
N MET A 1 -29.42 24.30 -12.33
CA MET A 1 -29.27 23.48 -11.11
C MET A 1 -27.97 22.69 -11.26
N TRP A 2 -26.89 23.12 -10.60
CA TRP A 2 -25.57 22.50 -10.70
C TRP A 2 -25.61 21.12 -10.01
N PRO A 3 -25.25 20.01 -10.66
CA PRO A 3 -25.16 18.74 -9.96
C PRO A 3 -23.81 18.71 -9.25
N PHE A 4 -23.78 19.04 -7.97
CA PHE A 4 -22.71 18.51 -7.13
C PHE A 4 -22.94 17.01 -7.09
N THR A 5 -22.19 16.25 -7.90
CA THR A 5 -21.98 14.83 -7.65
C THR A 5 -21.50 14.74 -6.21
N LYS A 6 -22.36 14.22 -5.31
CA LYS A 6 -21.98 14.02 -3.90
C LYS A 6 -20.67 13.27 -3.89
N ALA A 7 -19.64 13.85 -3.26
CA ALA A 7 -18.35 13.20 -3.12
C ALA A 7 -18.56 11.77 -2.62
N LYS A 8 -17.92 10.80 -3.28
CA LYS A 8 -18.12 9.38 -2.97
C LYS A 8 -17.75 9.14 -1.51
N ARG A 9 -18.70 8.62 -0.72
CA ARG A 9 -18.60 8.53 0.75
C ARG A 9 -17.33 7.81 1.22
N HIS A 10 -16.96 6.71 0.58
CA HIS A 10 -15.79 5.90 0.94
C HIS A 10 -14.45 6.65 0.76
N LEU A 11 -14.40 7.74 -0.01
CA LEU A 11 -13.18 8.53 -0.20
C LEU A 11 -12.87 9.48 0.97
N ARG A 12 -13.75 9.56 1.98
CA ARG A 12 -13.53 10.37 3.18
C ARG A 12 -12.56 9.75 4.19
N TYR A 13 -12.26 8.46 4.05
CA TYR A 13 -11.43 7.74 5.01
C TYR A 13 -9.94 7.90 4.65
N ASP A 14 -9.11 8.03 5.67
CA ASP A 14 -7.66 8.13 5.53
C ASP A 14 -6.95 6.76 5.55
N SER A 15 -7.71 5.67 5.72
CA SER A 15 -7.19 4.30 5.70
C SER A 15 -8.25 3.31 5.22
N ILE A 16 -7.80 2.17 4.69
CA ILE A 16 -8.67 1.05 4.31
C ILE A 16 -9.39 0.47 5.55
N SER A 17 -8.66 0.29 6.65
CA SER A 17 -9.23 -0.19 7.92
C SER A 17 -10.31 0.76 8.46
N GLY A 18 -10.10 2.07 8.33
CA GLY A 18 -11.08 3.09 8.69
C GLY A 18 -12.35 3.02 7.84
N TRP A 19 -12.22 2.77 6.54
CA TRP A 19 -13.37 2.55 5.66
C TRP A 19 -14.12 1.26 6.02
N ILE A 20 -13.40 0.16 6.22
CA ILE A 20 -13.98 -1.13 6.61
C ILE A 20 -14.81 -0.98 7.89
N ALA A 21 -14.22 -0.41 8.94
CA ALA A 21 -14.91 -0.19 10.20
C ALA A 21 -16.06 0.83 10.08
N GLY A 22 -15.82 1.95 9.38
CA GLY A 22 -16.77 3.07 9.33
C GLY A 22 -17.98 2.85 8.40
N GLU A 23 -17.89 1.90 7.46
CA GLU A 23 -19.02 1.49 6.60
C GLU A 23 -19.50 0.07 6.87
N ASN A 24 -18.99 -0.60 7.92
CA ASN A 24 -19.30 -1.99 8.26
C ASN A 24 -19.09 -2.97 7.09
N VAL A 25 -18.00 -2.78 6.34
CA VAL A 25 -17.64 -3.68 5.25
C VAL A 25 -17.10 -4.98 5.86
N PRO A 26 -17.53 -6.17 5.39
CA PRO A 26 -16.96 -7.43 5.86
C PRO A 26 -15.45 -7.49 5.59
N LEU A 27 -14.65 -8.00 6.53
CA LEU A 27 -13.19 -8.13 6.33
C LEU A 27 -12.86 -8.99 5.11
N ASP A 28 -13.67 -10.01 4.85
CA ASP A 28 -13.56 -10.92 3.71
C ASP A 28 -14.53 -10.55 2.57
N PHE A 29 -14.70 -9.25 2.31
CA PHE A 29 -15.63 -8.76 1.28
C PHE A 29 -15.33 -9.29 -0.13
N ILE A 30 -14.13 -9.81 -0.38
CA ILE A 30 -13.74 -10.40 -1.67
C ILE A 30 -14.51 -11.70 -1.92
N HIS A 31 -14.86 -12.44 -0.87
CA HIS A 31 -15.63 -13.68 -0.94
C HIS A 31 -17.10 -13.47 -0.53
N HIS A 32 -17.59 -12.22 -0.57
CA HIS A 32 -18.97 -11.91 -0.21
C HIS A 32 -19.97 -12.70 -1.09
N PRO A 33 -20.98 -13.36 -0.49
CA PRO A 33 -21.89 -14.24 -1.24
C PRO A 33 -22.82 -13.47 -2.19
N ASP A 34 -23.19 -12.23 -1.86
CA ASP A 34 -23.91 -11.34 -2.76
C ASP A 34 -22.93 -10.67 -3.74
N LEU A 35 -23.08 -10.98 -5.03
CA LEU A 35 -22.24 -10.45 -6.12
C LEU A 35 -22.35 -8.94 -6.28
N ALA A 36 -23.55 -8.35 -6.10
CA ALA A 36 -23.75 -6.92 -6.27
C ALA A 36 -23.06 -6.14 -5.14
N GLU A 37 -23.15 -6.65 -3.91
CA GLU A 37 -22.43 -6.07 -2.78
C GLU A 37 -20.92 -6.28 -2.90
N ARG A 38 -20.48 -7.46 -3.32
CA ARG A 38 -19.07 -7.75 -3.60
C ARG A 38 -18.48 -6.76 -4.60
N ASP A 39 -19.15 -6.58 -5.74
CA ASP A 39 -18.67 -5.70 -6.82
C ASP A 39 -18.65 -4.24 -6.37
N LYS A 40 -19.63 -3.82 -5.55
CA LYS A 40 -19.62 -2.52 -4.87
C LYS A 40 -18.40 -2.39 -3.96
N TYR A 41 -18.12 -3.35 -3.07
CA TYR A 41 -16.97 -3.27 -2.16
C TYR A 41 -15.65 -3.27 -2.91
N LEU A 42 -15.48 -4.10 -3.93
CA LEU A 42 -14.30 -4.12 -4.80
C LEU A 42 -14.08 -2.77 -5.49
N THR A 43 -15.15 -2.17 -6.01
CA THR A 43 -15.09 -0.84 -6.64
C THR A 43 -14.64 0.22 -5.63
N GLN A 44 -15.29 0.27 -4.47
CA GLN A 44 -14.97 1.24 -3.42
C GLN A 44 -13.54 1.07 -2.88
N TYR A 45 -13.11 -0.17 -2.70
CA TYR A 45 -11.75 -0.51 -2.28
C TYR A 45 -10.72 -0.01 -3.29
N GLY A 46 -10.93 -0.28 -4.58
CA GLY A 46 -10.03 0.19 -5.65
C GLY A 46 -9.96 1.72 -5.76
N GLU A 47 -11.11 2.39 -5.64
CA GLU A 47 -11.20 3.85 -5.65
C GLU A 47 -10.51 4.48 -4.44
N LEU A 48 -10.73 3.94 -3.24
CA LEU A 48 -10.09 4.41 -2.02
C LEU A 48 -8.58 4.18 -2.06
N ARG A 49 -8.10 3.00 -2.48
CA ARG A 49 -6.66 2.74 -2.62
C ARG A 49 -5.99 3.74 -3.55
N ARG A 50 -6.61 4.05 -4.69
CA ARG A 50 -6.09 5.05 -5.63
C ARG A 50 -6.05 6.43 -4.99
N HIS A 51 -7.12 6.82 -4.31
CA HIS A 51 -7.19 8.10 -3.61
C HIS A 51 -6.10 8.24 -2.53
N LEU A 52 -5.89 7.21 -1.72
CA LEU A 52 -4.85 7.18 -0.70
C LEU A 52 -3.45 7.19 -1.32
N PHE A 53 -3.25 6.48 -2.44
CA PHE A 53 -2.01 6.54 -3.20
C PHE A 53 -1.74 7.95 -3.74
N ASP A 54 -2.73 8.61 -4.35
CA ASP A 54 -2.60 9.98 -4.85
C ASP A 54 -2.29 10.97 -3.71
N LYS A 55 -2.89 10.77 -2.52
CA LYS A 55 -2.54 11.55 -1.32
C LYS A 55 -1.10 11.31 -0.91
N HIS A 56 -0.64 10.06 -0.91
CA HIS A 56 0.75 9.69 -0.59
C HIS A 56 1.75 10.31 -1.56
N ILE A 57 1.46 10.32 -2.87
CA ILE A 57 2.35 10.97 -3.85
C ILE A 57 2.54 12.46 -3.52
N LYS A 58 1.48 13.14 -3.08
CA LYS A 58 1.57 14.56 -2.69
C LYS A 58 2.42 14.83 -1.45
N THR A 59 2.71 13.82 -0.64
CA THR A 59 3.62 13.96 0.51
C THR A 59 5.09 13.76 0.14
N LEU A 60 5.37 13.29 -1.07
CA LEU A 60 6.75 13.13 -1.58
C LEU A 60 7.37 14.47 -1.95
N SER A 61 8.69 14.49 -2.14
CA SER A 61 9.38 15.69 -2.62
C SER A 61 8.89 16.10 -4.02
N ASN A 62 9.03 17.39 -4.37
CA ASN A 62 8.66 17.88 -5.70
C ASN A 62 9.37 17.11 -6.84
N ALA A 63 10.63 16.70 -6.62
CA ALA A 63 11.39 15.91 -7.58
C ALA A 63 10.78 14.51 -7.79
N GLU A 64 10.44 13.81 -6.70
CA GLU A 64 9.77 12.50 -6.79
C GLU A 64 8.39 12.59 -7.43
N GLN A 65 7.60 13.62 -7.07
CA GLN A 65 6.31 13.88 -7.71
C GLN A 65 6.45 14.10 -9.22
N GLU A 66 7.50 14.80 -9.65
CA GLU A 66 7.75 15.00 -11.09
C GLU A 66 8.15 13.70 -11.79
N LEU A 67 8.95 12.84 -11.15
CA LEU A 67 9.25 11.51 -11.67
C LEU A 67 7.98 10.69 -11.90
N PHE A 68 7.01 10.76 -10.98
CA PHE A 68 5.71 10.09 -11.15
C PHE A 68 4.93 10.59 -12.37
N LYS A 69 4.89 11.92 -12.58
CA LYS A 69 4.22 12.52 -13.74
C LYS A 69 4.86 12.10 -15.06
N LEU A 70 6.19 11.96 -15.07
CA LEU A 70 6.95 11.55 -16.24
C LEU A 70 6.99 10.03 -16.46
N GLY A 71 6.38 9.23 -15.58
CA GLY A 71 6.43 7.77 -15.66
C GLY A 71 7.81 7.18 -15.35
N ARG A 72 8.68 7.96 -14.67
CA ARG A 72 10.08 7.62 -14.40
C ARG A 72 10.34 7.32 -12.93
N HIS A 73 9.29 7.24 -12.11
CA HIS A 73 9.48 6.88 -10.72
C HIS A 73 9.87 5.40 -10.63
N PRO A 74 10.85 5.01 -9.78
CA PRO A 74 11.31 3.63 -9.72
C PRO A 74 10.26 2.57 -9.35
N SER A 75 9.09 2.97 -8.84
CA SER A 75 7.97 2.05 -8.58
C SER A 75 7.10 1.75 -9.80
N GLN A 76 7.23 2.50 -10.91
CA GLN A 76 6.32 2.47 -12.05
C GLN A 76 6.71 1.50 -13.17
N SER A 77 7.96 1.04 -13.23
CA SER A 77 8.44 0.11 -14.26
C SER A 77 9.54 -0.81 -13.73
N HIS A 78 9.58 -2.06 -14.19
CA HIS A 78 10.65 -3.01 -13.89
C HIS A 78 12.01 -2.55 -14.41
N GLU A 79 12.05 -1.65 -15.41
CA GLU A 79 13.30 -1.08 -15.95
C GLU A 79 14.10 -0.31 -14.88
N PHE A 80 13.42 0.20 -13.85
CA PHE A 80 14.04 0.97 -12.77
C PHE A 80 14.40 0.12 -11.54
N ALA A 81 14.38 -1.22 -11.63
CA ALA A 81 14.62 -2.10 -10.49
C ALA A 81 15.97 -1.84 -9.78
N ALA A 82 17.01 -1.50 -10.53
CA ALA A 82 18.31 -1.14 -9.95
C ALA A 82 18.21 0.11 -9.07
N ALA A 83 17.46 1.14 -9.50
CA ALA A 83 17.22 2.35 -8.70
C ALA A 83 16.34 2.07 -7.48
N ALA A 84 15.35 1.17 -7.62
CA ALA A 84 14.45 0.77 -6.54
C ALA A 84 15.19 0.10 -5.36
N LYS A 85 16.32 -0.59 -5.61
CA LYS A 85 17.12 -1.22 -4.55
C LYS A 85 17.56 -0.23 -3.46
N SER A 86 17.83 1.03 -3.81
CA SER A 86 18.21 2.04 -2.80
C SER A 86 17.11 2.35 -1.78
N TYR A 87 15.84 2.04 -2.10
CA TYR A 87 14.71 2.26 -1.21
C TYR A 87 14.48 1.12 -0.23
N THR A 88 15.03 -0.08 -0.45
CA THR A 88 14.88 -1.20 0.50
C THR A 88 15.56 -0.88 1.82
N GLU A 89 16.76 -0.29 1.79
CA GLU A 89 17.47 0.12 3.00
C GLU A 89 16.77 1.28 3.71
N LYS A 90 16.26 2.27 2.95
CA LYS A 90 15.47 3.35 3.53
C LYS A 90 14.22 2.83 4.24
N LEU A 91 13.55 1.84 3.64
CA LEU A 91 12.39 1.21 4.24
C LEU A 91 12.77 0.39 5.48
N ARG A 92 13.86 -0.38 5.43
CA ARG A 92 14.37 -1.12 6.59
C ARG A 92 14.60 -0.19 7.79
N ILE A 93 15.31 0.92 7.59
CA ILE A 93 15.57 1.91 8.63
C ILE A 93 14.24 2.49 9.16
N HIS A 94 13.32 2.84 8.27
CA HIS A 94 12.02 3.39 8.68
C HIS A 94 11.22 2.40 9.54
N LEU A 95 11.20 1.12 9.18
CA LEU A 95 10.50 0.09 9.95
C LEU A 95 11.18 -0.21 11.29
N GLN A 96 12.50 -0.17 11.35
CA GLN A 96 13.24 -0.27 12.62
C GLN A 96 12.91 0.88 13.57
N GLN A 97 12.67 2.09 13.05
CA GLN A 97 12.20 3.24 13.85
C GLN A 97 10.76 3.07 14.36
N LEU A 98 10.00 2.13 13.79
CA LEU A 98 8.68 1.72 14.26
C LEU A 98 8.74 0.47 15.16
N ASP A 99 9.94 0.15 15.66
CA ASP A 99 10.23 -1.02 16.49
C ASP A 99 9.85 -2.35 15.83
N CYS A 100 9.99 -2.46 14.50
CA CYS A 100 9.82 -3.73 13.78
C CYS A 100 11.13 -4.53 13.69
N HIS A 101 11.02 -5.82 13.94
CA HIS A 101 12.05 -6.85 13.72
C HIS A 101 12.06 -7.26 12.23
N VAL A 102 12.72 -6.43 11.42
CA VAL A 102 12.88 -6.67 9.98
C VAL A 102 13.94 -7.73 9.72
N ILE A 103 13.54 -8.82 9.07
CA ILE A 103 14.44 -9.91 8.63
C ILE A 103 15.05 -9.54 7.28
N ASP A 104 14.21 -9.19 6.30
CA ASP A 104 14.66 -8.79 4.97
C ASP A 104 13.75 -7.71 4.36
N VAL A 105 14.34 -6.91 3.47
CA VAL A 105 13.62 -5.99 2.59
C VAL A 105 14.19 -6.12 1.19
N CYS A 106 13.33 -6.50 0.24
CA CYS A 106 13.74 -6.72 -1.14
C CYS A 106 12.79 -6.05 -2.15
N VAL A 107 13.28 -5.93 -3.38
CA VAL A 107 12.51 -5.43 -4.51
C VAL A 107 11.64 -6.57 -5.05
N GLY A 108 10.32 -6.38 -5.06
CA GLY A 108 9.36 -7.31 -5.62
C GLY A 108 8.84 -6.86 -6.98
N PHE A 109 8.65 -7.81 -7.89
CA PHE A 109 8.07 -7.57 -9.22
C PHE A 109 6.59 -7.97 -9.20
N TYR A 110 5.72 -7.01 -9.48
CA TYR A 110 4.27 -7.21 -9.47
C TYR A 110 3.68 -7.06 -10.88
N HIS A 111 2.44 -7.49 -11.05
CA HIS A 111 1.73 -7.41 -12.34
C HIS A 111 1.68 -5.97 -12.88
N CYS A 112 1.53 -5.87 -14.20
CA CYS A 112 1.49 -4.60 -14.94
C CYS A 112 2.75 -3.74 -14.75
N ASP A 113 3.93 -4.37 -14.78
CA ASP A 113 5.25 -3.71 -14.75
C ASP A 113 5.53 -2.91 -13.47
N ARG A 114 4.76 -3.12 -12.40
CA ARG A 114 4.95 -2.39 -11.14
C ARG A 114 6.02 -3.03 -10.27
N ILE A 115 6.81 -2.18 -9.62
CA ILE A 115 7.72 -2.59 -8.55
C ILE A 115 7.07 -2.33 -7.18
N VAL A 116 7.17 -3.31 -6.29
CA VAL A 116 6.79 -3.22 -4.87
C VAL A 116 8.02 -3.44 -3.98
N LEU A 117 7.92 -3.06 -2.71
CA LEU A 117 8.92 -3.44 -1.70
C LEU A 117 8.33 -4.56 -0.85
N SER A 118 8.99 -5.71 -0.84
CA SER A 118 8.62 -6.84 -0.01
C SER A 118 9.42 -6.80 1.28
N VAL A 119 8.75 -7.05 2.40
CA VAL A 119 9.34 -7.00 3.74
C VAL A 119 9.00 -8.30 4.44
N ASP A 120 10.04 -9.00 4.89
CA ASP A 120 9.90 -10.12 5.80
C ASP A 120 10.10 -9.61 7.23
N LEU A 121 9.10 -9.78 8.08
CA LEU A 121 9.12 -9.46 9.49
C LEU A 121 9.15 -10.73 10.33
N ALA A 122 9.70 -10.66 11.54
CA ALA A 122 9.57 -11.75 12.50
C ALA A 122 8.10 -11.92 12.93
N ASP A 123 7.68 -13.17 13.16
CA ASP A 123 6.33 -13.51 13.63
C ASP A 123 5.91 -12.77 14.90
N SER A 124 6.88 -12.34 15.72
CA SER A 124 6.64 -11.53 16.92
C SER A 124 5.98 -10.18 16.66
N ASP A 125 6.00 -9.68 15.41
CA ASP A 125 5.37 -8.41 15.01
C ASP A 125 4.01 -8.59 14.32
N ALA A 126 3.39 -9.77 14.41
CA ALA A 126 2.11 -10.06 13.77
C ALA A 126 0.99 -9.08 14.17
N ASP A 127 0.99 -8.61 15.42
CA ASP A 127 0.03 -7.64 15.95
C ASP A 127 0.20 -6.24 15.36
N LYS A 128 1.42 -5.87 14.95
CA LYS A 128 1.74 -4.56 14.38
C LYS A 128 1.29 -4.42 12.92
N LEU A 129 1.13 -5.52 12.18
CA LEU A 129 0.87 -5.51 10.73
C LEU A 129 -0.25 -4.56 10.30
N GLN A 130 -1.34 -4.49 11.07
CA GLN A 130 -2.48 -3.64 10.71
C GLN A 130 -2.19 -2.13 10.82
N SER A 131 -1.18 -1.76 11.60
CA SER A 131 -0.76 -0.38 11.82
C SER A 131 0.40 0.06 10.91
N LEU A 132 1.07 -0.89 10.26
CA LEU A 132 2.22 -0.61 9.41
C LEU A 132 1.80 0.08 8.10
N PRO A 133 2.66 0.98 7.58
CA PRO A 133 2.36 1.68 6.33
C PRO A 133 2.38 0.71 5.15
N TRP A 134 1.31 0.67 4.37
CA TRP A 134 1.30 -0.09 3.11
C TRP A 134 1.89 0.69 1.93
N LEU A 135 2.29 1.95 2.15
CA LEU A 135 2.93 2.84 1.18
C LEU A 135 4.19 3.48 1.76
N PHE A 136 5.27 3.51 0.98
CA PHE A 136 6.52 4.18 1.36
C PHE A 136 7.25 4.71 0.13
N ALA A 137 7.61 5.99 0.14
CA ALA A 137 8.37 6.63 -0.95
C ALA A 137 7.83 6.33 -2.37
N GLY A 138 6.50 6.19 -2.52
CA GLY A 138 5.86 5.91 -3.81
C GLY A 138 5.78 4.42 -4.17
N PHE A 139 6.27 3.54 -3.32
CA PHE A 139 6.13 2.09 -3.43
C PHE A 139 4.95 1.59 -2.60
N GLU A 140 4.32 0.52 -3.08
CA GLU A 140 3.49 -0.33 -2.24
C GLU A 140 4.37 -1.32 -1.48
N ILE A 141 4.05 -1.53 -0.21
CA ILE A 141 4.76 -2.47 0.66
C ILE A 141 3.94 -3.76 0.79
N LYS A 142 4.62 -4.90 0.70
CA LYS A 142 4.06 -6.23 0.92
C LYS A 142 4.77 -6.86 2.11
N TYR A 143 4.03 -7.10 3.18
CA TYR A 143 4.56 -7.75 4.38
C TYR A 143 4.32 -9.25 4.33
N ALA A 144 5.32 -10.01 4.77
CA ALA A 144 5.21 -11.41 5.13
C ALA A 144 5.78 -11.61 6.54
N LEU A 145 5.23 -12.57 7.26
CA LEU A 145 5.74 -13.00 8.55
C LEU A 145 6.60 -14.26 8.35
N LYS A 146 7.75 -14.31 9.00
CA LYS A 146 8.63 -15.47 9.02
C LYS A 146 8.93 -15.89 10.46
N ASN A 147 8.89 -17.20 10.65
CA ASN A 147 9.26 -17.82 11.90
C ASN A 147 10.79 -17.95 11.95
N LEU A 148 11.41 -17.38 12.98
CA LEU A 148 12.87 -17.40 13.17
C LEU A 148 13.41 -18.76 13.67
N LEU A 149 12.54 -19.76 13.79
CA LEU A 149 12.87 -21.10 14.27
C LEU A 149 13.13 -22.11 13.14
N ASP A 150 13.01 -21.70 11.87
CA ASP A 150 13.19 -22.57 10.70
C ASP A 150 14.59 -22.44 10.04
N GLU A 151 15.59 -21.87 10.73
CA GLU A 151 17.02 -21.85 10.32
C GLU A 151 17.93 -22.69 11.23
#